data_AF-A0A5D0N211-F1
#
_entry.id   AF-A0A5D0N211-F1
#
_cell.length_a   1.000
_cell.length_b   1.000
_cell.length_c   1.000
_cell.angle_alpha   90.00
_cell.angle_beta   90.00
_cell.angle_gamma   90.00
#
_symmetry.space_group_name_H-M   'P 1'
#
loop_
_entity.id
_entity.type
_entity.pdbx_description
1 polymer ?
#
loop_
_entity_poly.entity_id
_entity_poly.type
_entity_poly.pdbx_seq_one_letter_code
_entity_poly.pdbx_strand_id
1 'polypeptide(L)'
;MTLDRDGNTEKTDRPAEPAERPPAPPPDRPGAEGGPSRTESRAESRAESRAESRAERRAERRAAGRDRPDEASSGEREEWFVVSAASRAPGPGGGGASDRALFPVTADQSGYTFSAREFGFADVTPERAWDMRARRAPLGMRPEQWTRCVDELRDALAAEGIAGADVRLQGPGADFCTQDPKKWFPQTEGELRSRVIQQHRGASDDERIRRADNAVAKYRSAGFSQDGPKPAKPFFDSLYKLDLARDPDAYEFQFAGDDLAARLRDVQHDAPALHAWACRWEEATGRDFTLSATDRRNPGTGLGEDDWMVIDEGRDA
;
A
#
# COMPACT_ATOMS: atom_id res chain seq x y z
N MET A 1 -57.46 -7.32 11.27
CA MET A 1 -57.05 -7.60 9.88
C MET A 1 -57.78 -8.86 9.46
N THR A 2 -58.88 -8.69 8.71
CA THR A 2 -59.69 -9.76 8.14
C THR A 2 -59.32 -9.88 6.66
N LEU A 3 -58.91 -11.08 6.24
CA LEU A 3 -58.53 -11.42 4.87
C LEU A 3 -59.74 -12.04 4.16
N ASP A 4 -60.16 -11.45 3.05
CA ASP A 4 -61.16 -12.04 2.15
C ASP A 4 -60.55 -13.02 1.15
N ARG A 5 -61.38 -13.98 0.73
CA ARG A 5 -61.01 -15.26 0.11
C ARG A 5 -60.72 -15.22 -1.40
N ASP A 6 -60.89 -14.08 -2.06
CA ASP A 6 -60.85 -14.01 -3.53
C ASP A 6 -59.62 -13.32 -4.14
N GLY A 7 -58.59 -13.02 -3.35
CA GLY A 7 -57.25 -12.74 -3.91
C GLY A 7 -57.16 -11.64 -4.97
N ASN A 8 -58.08 -10.66 -4.96
CA ASN A 8 -58.09 -9.57 -5.92
C ASN A 8 -57.74 -8.26 -5.21
N THR A 9 -56.52 -7.77 -5.43
CA THR A 9 -56.10 -6.45 -4.95
C THR A 9 -56.71 -5.38 -5.85
N GLU A 10 -57.82 -4.78 -5.40
CA GLU A 10 -58.36 -3.56 -6.01
C GLU A 10 -57.31 -2.44 -5.96
N LYS A 11 -56.78 -2.11 -7.13
CA LYS A 11 -55.86 -1.01 -7.35
C LYS A 11 -56.70 0.28 -7.41
N THR A 12 -56.83 0.94 -6.27
CA THR A 12 -57.48 2.26 -6.20
C THR A 12 -56.59 3.28 -6.89
N ASP A 13 -57.00 3.69 -8.10
CA ASP A 13 -56.41 4.79 -8.85
C ASP A 13 -56.61 6.09 -8.07
N ARG A 14 -55.52 6.59 -7.47
CA ARG A 14 -55.49 7.85 -6.74
C ARG A 14 -55.18 8.96 -7.76
N PRO A 15 -56.06 9.95 -7.96
CA PRO A 15 -55.79 11.04 -8.89
C PRO A 15 -54.54 11.83 -8.45
N ALA A 16 -53.70 12.16 -9.42
CA ALA A 16 -52.46 12.89 -9.23
C ALA A 16 -52.72 14.26 -8.57
N GLU A 17 -52.06 14.49 -7.43
CA GLU A 17 -52.07 15.80 -6.79
C GLU A 17 -51.37 16.83 -7.69
N PRO A 18 -51.92 18.06 -7.80
CA PRO A 18 -51.29 19.14 -8.55
C PRO A 18 -49.95 19.50 -7.91
N ALA A 19 -48.91 19.56 -8.74
CA ALA A 19 -47.55 19.90 -8.35
C ALA A 19 -47.52 21.19 -7.50
N GLU A 20 -47.06 21.07 -6.26
CA GLU A 20 -46.81 22.20 -5.37
C GLU A 20 -45.83 23.16 -6.06
N ARG A 21 -46.24 24.43 -6.14
CA ARG A 21 -45.40 25.52 -6.65
C ARG A 21 -44.11 25.59 -5.82
N PRO A 22 -42.94 25.72 -6.48
CA PRO A 22 -41.70 25.93 -5.75
C PRO A 22 -41.79 27.19 -4.88
N PRO A 23 -41.27 27.15 -3.64
CA PRO A 23 -41.30 28.28 -2.72
C PRO A 23 -40.56 29.47 -3.34
N ALA A 24 -41.08 30.67 -3.09
CA ALA A 24 -40.47 31.90 -3.56
C ALA A 24 -39.02 32.03 -3.04
N PRO A 25 -38.08 32.53 -3.86
CA PRO A 25 -36.72 32.77 -3.41
C PRO A 25 -36.72 33.78 -2.26
N PRO A 26 -35.85 33.59 -1.25
CA PRO A 26 -35.74 34.52 -0.13
C PRO A 26 -35.28 35.90 -0.64
N PRO A 27 -35.73 37.00 0.01
CA PRO A 27 -35.30 38.35 -0.36
C PRO A 27 -33.79 38.50 -0.14
N ASP A 28 -33.13 39.18 -1.09
CA ASP A 28 -31.71 39.52 -1.04
C ASP A 28 -31.39 40.30 0.24
N ARG A 29 -30.51 39.72 1.07
CA ARG A 29 -29.99 40.40 2.26
C ARG A 29 -28.96 41.47 1.83
N PRO A 30 -29.10 42.72 2.29
CA PRO A 30 -28.09 43.74 2.05
C PRO A 30 -26.79 43.38 2.80
N GLY A 31 -25.67 43.68 2.14
CA GLY A 31 -24.33 43.18 2.44
C GLY A 31 -23.87 43.37 3.89
N ALA A 32 -23.32 42.29 4.45
CA ALA A 32 -22.46 42.34 5.62
C ALA A 32 -21.01 42.41 5.14
N GLU A 33 -20.40 43.58 5.32
CA GLU A 33 -18.98 43.80 5.12
C GLU A 33 -18.15 43.04 6.18
N GLY A 34 -17.12 42.33 5.72
CA GLY A 34 -15.83 42.16 6.42
C GLY A 34 -15.82 41.42 7.76
N GLY A 35 -15.92 40.09 7.74
CA GLY A 35 -15.46 39.23 8.85
C GLY A 35 -14.35 38.27 8.37
N PRO A 36 -13.26 38.06 9.14
CA PRO A 36 -12.19 37.13 8.76
C PRO A 36 -12.73 35.70 8.59
N SER A 37 -12.31 35.05 7.52
CA SER A 37 -12.89 33.82 6.99
C SER A 37 -12.77 32.63 7.96
N ARG A 38 -13.91 32.09 8.36
CA ARG A 38 -14.09 30.93 9.26
C ARG A 38 -13.62 29.58 8.69
N THR A 39 -12.96 29.58 7.53
CA THR A 39 -12.48 28.39 6.80
C THR A 39 -11.11 27.91 7.26
N GLU A 40 -10.26 28.77 7.82
CA GLU A 40 -8.92 28.38 8.26
C GLU A 40 -8.94 27.58 9.56
N SER A 41 -9.77 27.96 10.54
CA SER A 41 -9.85 27.26 11.83
C SER A 41 -10.40 25.83 11.75
N ARG A 42 -11.08 25.44 10.65
CA ARG A 42 -11.59 24.07 10.49
C ARG A 42 -10.57 23.11 9.87
N ALA A 43 -9.56 23.64 9.17
CA ALA A 43 -8.49 22.83 8.59
C ALA A 43 -7.52 22.34 9.67
N GLU A 44 -7.17 23.21 10.63
CA GLU A 44 -6.23 22.89 11.71
C GLU A 44 -6.79 21.82 12.67
N SER A 45 -8.05 21.92 13.11
CA SER A 45 -8.65 20.92 14.02
C SER A 45 -8.77 19.52 13.41
N ARG A 46 -8.80 19.42 12.06
CA ARG A 46 -8.84 18.12 11.37
C ARG A 46 -7.46 17.49 11.20
N ALA A 47 -6.40 18.30 11.19
CA ALA A 47 -5.02 17.81 11.17
C ALA A 47 -4.64 17.22 12.54
N GLU A 48 -4.99 17.91 13.64
CA GLU A 48 -4.66 17.46 15.00
C GLU A 48 -5.31 16.12 15.37
N SER A 49 -6.62 15.96 15.10
CA SER A 49 -7.33 14.71 15.36
C SER A 49 -6.79 13.50 14.57
N ARG A 50 -6.20 13.74 13.39
CA ARG A 50 -5.57 12.69 12.57
C ARG A 50 -4.19 12.30 13.11
N ALA A 51 -3.45 13.25 13.68
CA ALA A 51 -2.16 13.03 14.30
C ALA A 51 -2.29 12.23 15.62
N GLU A 52 -3.24 12.59 16.49
CA GLU A 52 -3.50 11.86 17.75
C GLU A 52 -3.91 10.40 17.49
N SER A 53 -4.83 10.19 16.55
CA SER A 53 -5.24 8.83 16.16
C SER A 53 -4.09 7.99 15.60
N ARG A 54 -3.07 8.60 14.97
CA ARG A 54 -1.88 7.88 14.49
C ARG A 54 -0.92 7.55 15.63
N ALA A 55 -0.70 8.48 16.56
CA ALA A 55 0.15 8.25 17.73
C ALA A 55 -0.35 7.10 18.60
N GLU A 56 -1.66 7.05 18.86
CA GLU A 56 -2.30 5.98 19.63
C GLU A 56 -2.17 4.61 18.92
N ARG A 57 -2.40 4.57 17.60
CA ARG A 57 -2.20 3.35 16.78
C ARG A 57 -0.76 2.85 16.78
N ARG A 58 0.22 3.77 16.83
CA ARG A 58 1.64 3.38 16.93
C ARG A 58 1.94 2.75 18.28
N ALA A 59 1.31 3.24 19.35
CA ALA A 59 1.41 2.61 20.67
C ALA A 59 0.76 1.21 20.68
N GLU A 60 -0.40 1.01 20.04
CA GLU A 60 -1.04 -0.31 19.92
C GLU A 60 -0.19 -1.31 19.12
N ARG A 61 0.37 -0.91 17.97
CA ARG A 61 1.28 -1.78 17.19
C ARG A 61 2.54 -2.14 17.98
N ARG A 62 3.06 -1.20 18.79
CA ARG A 62 4.19 -1.46 19.71
C ARG A 62 3.83 -2.45 20.81
N ALA A 63 2.62 -2.38 21.35
CA ALA A 63 2.15 -3.33 22.37
C ALA A 63 1.92 -4.73 21.79
N ALA A 64 1.39 -4.83 20.56
CA ALA A 64 1.09 -6.11 19.91
C ALA A 64 2.34 -6.86 19.39
N GLY A 65 3.49 -6.19 19.27
CA GLY A 65 4.74 -6.80 18.83
C GLY A 65 5.54 -7.53 19.91
N ARG A 66 5.09 -7.54 21.18
CA ARG A 66 5.88 -7.99 22.33
C ARG A 66 5.70 -9.46 22.75
N ASP A 67 4.70 -10.16 22.22
CA ASP A 67 4.39 -11.56 22.58
C ASP A 67 4.29 -12.45 21.33
N ARG A 68 5.42 -12.73 20.68
CA ARG A 68 5.53 -13.92 19.84
C ARG A 68 6.72 -14.77 20.31
N PRO A 69 6.49 -15.99 20.83
CA PRO A 69 7.57 -16.92 21.07
C PRO A 69 8.24 -17.28 19.75
N ASP A 70 9.58 -17.26 19.75
CA ASP A 70 10.42 -17.77 18.68
C ASP A 70 10.16 -19.28 18.48
N GLU A 71 9.18 -19.62 17.63
CA GLU A 71 9.07 -20.97 17.10
C GLU A 71 10.13 -21.16 16.01
N ALA A 72 11.19 -21.88 16.38
CA ALA A 72 12.18 -22.44 15.48
C ALA A 72 11.49 -23.33 14.43
N SER A 73 11.22 -22.75 13.26
CA SER A 73 10.82 -23.51 12.07
C SER A 73 12.07 -23.93 11.30
N SER A 74 12.62 -25.06 11.72
CA SER A 74 13.46 -25.95 10.91
C SER A 74 12.54 -26.84 10.08
N GLY A 75 12.51 -26.67 8.76
CA GLY A 75 11.71 -27.53 7.87
C GLY A 75 11.85 -27.17 6.40
N GLU A 76 12.78 -27.85 5.74
CA GLU A 76 12.71 -28.31 4.34
C GLU A 76 12.47 -27.27 3.25
N ARG A 77 13.60 -26.83 2.68
CA ARG A 77 13.69 -26.04 1.45
C ARG A 77 13.44 -26.97 0.25
N GLU A 78 12.19 -27.11 -0.17
CA GLU A 78 11.87 -27.77 -1.46
C GLU A 78 12.38 -26.89 -2.61
N GLU A 79 13.35 -27.42 -3.36
CA GLU A 79 13.84 -26.85 -4.62
C GLU A 79 12.79 -27.00 -5.71
N TRP A 80 12.01 -25.95 -5.94
CA TRP A 80 11.13 -25.85 -7.11
C TRP A 80 11.91 -25.29 -8.30
N PHE A 81 12.65 -26.16 -9.00
CA PHE A 81 13.08 -25.89 -10.38
C PHE A 81 11.94 -26.27 -11.34
N VAL A 82 11.21 -25.28 -11.85
CA VAL A 82 10.42 -25.44 -13.08
C VAL A 82 11.09 -24.63 -14.18
N VAL A 83 11.85 -25.33 -15.02
CA VAL A 83 12.27 -24.84 -16.33
C VAL A 83 11.04 -24.82 -17.22
N SER A 84 10.38 -23.66 -17.36
CA SER A 84 9.35 -23.46 -18.38
C SER A 84 9.93 -22.67 -19.56
N ALA A 85 10.46 -23.44 -20.51
CA ALA A 85 10.78 -22.99 -21.85
C ALA A 85 9.51 -22.99 -22.71
N ALA A 86 8.97 -21.81 -23.04
CA ALA A 86 8.10 -21.60 -24.20
C ALA A 86 8.02 -20.11 -24.59
N SER A 87 9.17 -19.45 -24.77
CA SER A 87 9.20 -18.19 -25.52
C SER A 87 9.04 -18.51 -27.01
N ARG A 88 7.82 -18.32 -27.53
CA ARG A 88 7.54 -18.30 -28.96
C ARG A 88 8.43 -17.25 -29.63
N ALA A 89 9.24 -17.69 -30.60
CA ALA A 89 10.10 -16.83 -31.40
C ALA A 89 9.28 -15.78 -32.17
N PRO A 90 9.67 -14.50 -32.16
CA PRO A 90 9.11 -13.50 -33.06
C PRO A 90 9.67 -13.73 -34.47
N GLY A 91 8.77 -13.79 -35.46
CA GLY A 91 9.15 -13.88 -36.87
C GLY A 91 9.94 -12.64 -37.33
N PRO A 92 10.89 -12.79 -38.26
CA PRO A 92 11.69 -11.68 -38.75
C PRO A 92 10.89 -10.92 -39.81
N GLY A 93 10.32 -9.77 -39.46
CA GLY A 93 9.68 -8.94 -40.48
C GLY A 93 8.99 -7.72 -39.92
N GLY A 94 9.67 -6.58 -39.95
CA GLY A 94 9.04 -5.27 -39.85
C GLY A 94 9.79 -4.31 -38.94
N GLY A 95 10.63 -3.45 -39.53
CA GLY A 95 11.13 -2.25 -38.87
C GLY A 95 9.96 -1.30 -38.61
N GLY A 96 9.29 -1.46 -37.47
CA GLY A 96 8.34 -0.53 -36.91
C GLY A 96 8.97 0.16 -35.71
N ALA A 97 8.72 1.47 -35.57
CA ALA A 97 9.13 2.27 -34.42
C ALA A 97 8.97 1.46 -33.13
N SER A 98 10.06 1.31 -32.37
CA SER A 98 10.16 0.40 -31.23
C SER A 98 8.89 0.37 -30.40
N ASP A 99 8.11 -0.70 -30.56
CA ASP A 99 6.90 -1.03 -29.81
C ASP A 99 7.35 -1.41 -28.40
N ARG A 100 7.80 -0.40 -27.65
CA ARG A 100 8.22 -0.56 -26.27
C ARG A 100 6.95 -0.90 -25.50
N ALA A 101 6.94 -2.09 -24.89
CA ALA A 101 5.87 -2.51 -24.01
C ALA A 101 5.51 -1.38 -23.04
N LEU A 102 4.22 -1.09 -22.90
CA LEU A 102 3.72 0.00 -22.06
C LEU A 102 4.26 -0.12 -20.64
N PHE A 103 4.28 -1.34 -20.09
CA PHE A 103 4.84 -1.64 -18.77
C PHE A 103 6.14 -2.45 -18.89
N PRO A 104 7.07 -2.30 -17.93
CA PRO A 104 8.19 -3.23 -17.82
C PRO A 104 7.68 -4.65 -17.54
N VAL A 105 8.42 -5.66 -18.01
CA VAL A 105 8.17 -7.04 -17.62
C VAL A 105 8.56 -7.20 -16.15
N THR A 106 7.54 -7.39 -15.31
CA THR A 106 7.69 -7.68 -13.88
C THR A 106 7.07 -9.04 -13.62
N ALA A 107 7.78 -9.92 -12.93
CA ALA A 107 7.27 -11.22 -12.52
C ALA A 107 7.52 -11.45 -11.04
N ASP A 108 6.63 -12.19 -10.38
CA ASP A 108 6.90 -12.68 -9.02
C ASP A 108 7.77 -13.95 -9.04
N GLN A 109 8.16 -14.42 -7.86
CA GLN A 109 8.97 -15.64 -7.71
C GLN A 109 8.28 -16.92 -8.20
N SER A 110 6.96 -16.90 -8.41
CA SER A 110 6.23 -18.04 -9.01
C SER A 110 6.28 -18.03 -10.54
N GLY A 111 6.85 -16.98 -11.15
CA GLY A 111 6.87 -16.77 -12.59
C GLY A 111 5.61 -16.08 -13.13
N TYR A 112 4.69 -15.63 -12.26
CA TYR A 112 3.52 -14.88 -12.68
C TYR A 112 3.96 -13.52 -13.22
N THR A 113 3.66 -13.23 -14.50
CA THR A 113 3.97 -11.94 -15.12
C THR A 113 2.82 -10.96 -14.92
N PHE A 114 3.11 -9.82 -14.32
CA PHE A 114 2.14 -8.76 -14.11
C PHE A 114 1.80 -8.06 -15.43
N SER A 115 0.51 -7.87 -15.67
CA SER A 115 -0.03 -7.22 -16.87
C SER A 115 -0.50 -5.80 -16.55
N ALA A 116 -0.92 -5.06 -17.59
CA ALA A 116 -1.53 -3.74 -17.43
C ALA A 116 -2.74 -3.74 -16.47
N ARG A 117 -3.41 -4.89 -16.31
CA ARG A 117 -4.53 -5.07 -15.36
C ARG A 117 -4.07 -4.87 -13.92
N GLU A 118 -2.98 -5.51 -13.50
CA GLU A 118 -2.48 -5.40 -12.12
C GLU A 118 -1.90 -4.02 -11.84
N PHE A 119 -1.16 -3.44 -12.79
CA PHE A 119 -0.67 -2.06 -12.65
C PHE A 119 -1.82 -1.05 -12.57
N GLY A 120 -2.84 -1.21 -13.42
CA GLY A 120 -4.05 -0.39 -13.38
C GLY A 120 -4.81 -0.54 -12.06
N PHE A 121 -4.96 -1.77 -11.56
CA PHE A 121 -5.57 -2.00 -10.24
C PHE A 121 -4.79 -1.32 -9.12
N ALA A 122 -3.45 -1.26 -9.21
CA ALA A 122 -2.56 -0.59 -8.27
C ALA A 122 -2.48 0.94 -8.44
N ASP A 123 -3.19 1.55 -9.41
CA ASP A 123 -3.03 2.97 -9.81
C ASP A 123 -1.57 3.33 -10.16
N VAL A 124 -0.85 2.37 -10.74
CA VAL A 124 0.53 2.54 -11.21
C VAL A 124 0.50 2.82 -12.70
N THR A 125 0.94 4.01 -13.09
CA THR A 125 1.07 4.37 -14.52
C THR A 125 2.31 3.70 -15.13
N PRO A 126 2.36 3.53 -16.46
CA PRO A 126 3.55 3.10 -17.19
C PRO A 126 4.84 3.80 -16.74
N GLU A 127 4.79 5.13 -16.64
CA GLU A 127 5.95 5.96 -16.27
C GLU A 127 6.46 5.62 -14.88
N ARG A 128 5.55 5.45 -13.91
CA ARG A 128 5.90 5.07 -12.53
C ARG A 128 6.49 3.67 -12.46
N ALA A 129 5.96 2.72 -13.22
CA ALA A 129 6.51 1.37 -13.29
C ALA A 129 7.93 1.39 -13.87
N TRP A 130 8.18 2.20 -14.89
CA TRP A 130 9.52 2.40 -15.46
C TRP A 130 10.47 3.12 -14.51
N ASP A 131 10.01 4.14 -13.79
CA ASP A 131 10.82 4.83 -12.78
C ASP A 131 11.24 3.89 -11.64
N MET A 132 10.31 3.05 -11.16
CA MET A 132 10.63 1.99 -10.18
C MET A 132 11.64 1.00 -10.76
N ARG A 133 11.39 0.46 -11.97
CA ARG A 133 12.29 -0.51 -12.60
C ARG A 133 13.69 0.04 -12.84
N ALA A 134 13.80 1.32 -13.19
CA ALA A 134 15.05 2.04 -13.39
C ALA A 134 15.68 2.54 -12.07
N ARG A 135 15.09 2.20 -10.92
CA ARG A 135 15.53 2.64 -9.59
C ARG A 135 15.62 4.16 -9.45
N ARG A 136 14.71 4.90 -10.10
CA ARG A 136 14.59 6.37 -10.03
C ARG A 136 13.66 6.85 -8.92
N ALA A 137 12.58 6.11 -8.64
CA ALA A 137 11.64 6.40 -7.55
C ALA A 137 10.84 5.14 -7.20
N PRO A 138 10.62 4.83 -5.91
CA PRO A 138 9.73 3.74 -5.54
C PRO A 138 8.28 4.10 -5.87
N LEU A 139 7.43 3.08 -5.99
CA LEU A 139 6.01 3.29 -6.23
C LEU A 139 5.38 4.05 -5.06
N GLY A 140 4.52 5.02 -5.39
CA GLY A 140 3.93 5.92 -4.41
C GLY A 140 4.73 7.20 -4.17
N MET A 141 5.91 7.36 -4.77
CA MET A 141 6.66 8.62 -4.80
C MET A 141 6.97 9.07 -6.23
N ARG A 142 7.16 10.38 -6.40
CA ARG A 142 7.75 10.96 -7.62
C ARG A 142 9.28 10.99 -7.52
N PRO A 143 10.04 10.97 -8.63
CA PRO A 143 11.50 11.06 -8.61
C PRO A 143 12.08 12.23 -7.83
N GLU A 144 11.45 13.41 -7.91
CA GLU A 144 11.90 14.61 -7.19
C GLU A 144 11.69 14.47 -5.68
N GLN A 145 10.58 13.84 -5.28
CA GLN A 145 10.31 13.53 -3.87
C GLN A 145 11.27 12.48 -3.35
N TRP A 146 11.54 11.43 -4.14
CA TRP A 146 12.48 10.38 -3.77
C TRP A 146 13.90 10.92 -3.58
N THR A 147 14.39 11.75 -4.50
CA THR A 147 15.72 12.37 -4.40
C THR A 147 15.85 13.14 -3.08
N ARG A 148 14.89 14.01 -2.79
CA ARG A 148 14.85 14.76 -1.53
C ARG A 148 14.76 13.84 -0.30
N CYS A 149 13.99 12.75 -0.38
CA CYS A 149 13.85 11.79 0.70
C CYS A 149 15.19 11.14 1.06
N VAL A 150 15.96 10.74 0.04
CA VAL A 150 17.28 10.14 0.21
C VAL A 150 18.31 11.14 0.71
N ASP A 151 18.29 12.39 0.23
CA ASP A 151 19.20 13.44 0.72
C ASP A 151 18.94 13.74 2.21
N GLU A 152 17.68 13.92 2.60
CA GLU A 152 17.33 14.12 4.01
C GLU A 152 17.62 12.88 4.88
N LEU A 153 17.64 11.68 4.28
CA LEU A 153 18.05 10.45 4.97
C LEU A 153 19.55 10.44 5.26
N ARG A 154 20.38 10.87 4.30
CA ARG A 154 21.83 11.03 4.51
C ARG A 154 22.12 12.05 5.60
N ASP A 155 21.43 13.18 5.58
CA ASP A 155 21.56 14.19 6.64
C ASP A 155 21.17 13.64 8.01
N ALA A 156 20.09 12.85 8.08
CA ALA A 156 19.68 12.21 9.32
C ALA A 156 20.72 11.19 9.80
N LEU A 157 21.26 10.35 8.93
CA LEU A 157 22.34 9.41 9.27
C LEU A 157 23.58 10.14 9.79
N ALA A 158 23.99 11.22 9.13
CA ALA A 158 25.12 12.05 9.54
C ALA A 158 24.89 12.71 10.91
N ALA A 159 23.66 13.20 11.18
CA ALA A 159 23.29 13.78 12.46
C ALA A 159 23.35 12.77 13.63
N GLU A 160 23.08 11.49 13.35
CA GLU A 160 23.25 10.40 14.32
C GLU A 160 24.70 9.90 14.43
N GLY A 161 25.64 10.49 13.68
CA GLY A 161 27.02 10.02 13.59
C GLY A 161 27.12 8.59 13.06
N ILE A 162 26.19 8.20 12.18
CA ILE A 162 26.19 6.90 11.49
C ILE A 162 26.88 7.12 10.14
N ALA A 163 28.12 6.66 10.04
CA ALA A 163 28.91 6.67 8.79
C ALA A 163 29.04 5.25 8.23
N GLY A 164 29.23 5.13 6.91
CA GLY A 164 29.52 3.84 6.26
C GLY A 164 28.37 2.82 6.26
N ALA A 165 27.13 3.28 6.47
CA ALA A 165 25.95 2.43 6.45
C ALA A 165 25.44 2.25 5.02
N ASP A 166 25.24 1.00 4.62
CA ASP A 166 24.46 0.69 3.42
C ASP A 166 22.98 0.80 3.76
N VAL A 167 22.21 1.42 2.87
CA VAL A 167 20.77 1.50 3.02
C VAL A 167 20.10 0.88 1.82
N ARG A 168 19.13 0.00 2.08
CA ARG A 168 18.33 -0.65 1.06
C ARG A 168 16.85 -0.37 1.29
N LEU A 169 16.10 -0.29 0.19
CA LEU A 169 14.66 -0.23 0.20
C LEU A 169 14.10 -1.60 -0.20
N GLN A 170 13.14 -2.07 0.57
CA GLN A 170 12.45 -3.34 0.36
C GLN A 170 10.93 -3.13 0.24
N GLY A 171 10.26 -4.22 -0.16
CA GLY A 171 8.81 -4.34 -0.17
C GLY A 171 8.17 -3.95 -1.50
N PRO A 172 6.83 -3.95 -1.56
CA PRO A 172 6.10 -3.74 -2.81
C PRO A 172 6.36 -2.37 -3.48
N GLY A 173 6.83 -1.38 -2.73
CA GLY A 173 7.23 -0.08 -3.29
C GLY A 173 8.51 -0.15 -4.15
N ALA A 174 9.41 -1.10 -3.86
CA ALA A 174 10.65 -1.30 -4.61
C ALA A 174 10.48 -2.34 -5.75
N ASP A 175 9.71 -3.40 -5.50
CA ASP A 175 9.66 -4.58 -6.38
C ASP A 175 8.28 -4.88 -7.00
N PHE A 176 7.30 -4.00 -6.79
CA PHE A 176 5.88 -4.16 -7.12
C PHE A 176 5.15 -5.30 -6.39
N CYS A 177 5.82 -6.38 -6.02
CA CYS A 177 5.25 -7.51 -5.28
C CYS A 177 5.90 -7.70 -3.91
N THR A 178 5.12 -8.20 -2.94
CA THR A 178 5.70 -8.53 -1.63
C THR A 178 6.52 -9.81 -1.73
N GLN A 179 7.63 -9.86 -1.01
CA GLN A 179 8.41 -11.10 -0.85
C GLN A 179 8.01 -11.89 0.40
N ASP A 180 7.11 -11.36 1.24
CA ASP A 180 6.66 -12.03 2.46
C ASP A 180 5.85 -13.30 2.12
N PRO A 181 6.35 -14.51 2.45
CA PRO A 181 5.65 -15.75 2.14
C PRO A 181 4.35 -15.91 2.94
N LYS A 182 4.17 -15.14 4.02
CA LYS A 182 2.95 -15.17 4.85
C LYS A 182 1.83 -14.32 4.25
N LYS A 183 2.11 -13.53 3.21
CA LYS A 183 1.13 -12.71 2.51
C LYS A 183 0.81 -13.34 1.16
N TRP A 184 -0.47 -13.62 0.92
CA TRP A 184 -0.93 -14.15 -0.36
C TRP A 184 -2.15 -13.38 -0.86
N PHE A 185 -2.27 -13.29 -2.18
CA PHE A 185 -3.38 -12.60 -2.84
C PHE A 185 -4.61 -13.54 -2.87
N PRO A 186 -5.84 -13.02 -2.64
CA PRO A 186 -7.04 -13.87 -2.67
C PRO A 186 -7.26 -14.53 -4.03
N GLN A 187 -7.48 -15.83 -4.03
CA GLN A 187 -7.68 -16.64 -5.24
C GLN A 187 -9.16 -16.75 -5.63
N THR A 188 -10.08 -16.51 -4.69
CA THR A 188 -11.53 -16.55 -4.93
C THR A 188 -12.28 -15.38 -4.27
N GLU A 189 -13.47 -15.05 -4.78
CA GLU A 189 -14.34 -14.05 -4.15
C GLU A 189 -14.76 -14.45 -2.71
N GLY A 190 -14.97 -15.74 -2.48
CA GLY A 190 -15.33 -16.28 -1.15
C GLY A 190 -14.20 -16.09 -0.14
N GLU A 191 -12.96 -16.42 -0.52
CA GLU A 191 -11.77 -16.20 0.30
C GLU A 191 -11.59 -14.70 0.65
N LEU A 192 -11.72 -13.83 -0.35
CA LEU A 192 -11.66 -12.39 -0.16
C LEU A 192 -12.70 -11.91 0.86
N ARG A 193 -13.97 -12.29 0.66
CA ARG A 193 -15.08 -11.93 1.55
C ARG A 193 -14.81 -12.36 3.00
N SER A 194 -14.43 -13.62 3.20
CA SER A 194 -14.11 -14.15 4.53
C SER A 194 -12.97 -13.39 5.20
N ARG A 195 -11.92 -13.05 4.45
CA ARG A 195 -10.79 -12.30 4.99
C ARG A 195 -11.14 -10.86 5.36
N VAL A 196 -11.92 -10.16 4.55
CA VAL A 196 -12.35 -8.78 4.89
C VAL A 196 -13.17 -8.79 6.17
N ILE A 197 -14.12 -9.74 6.32
CA ILE A 197 -14.89 -9.90 7.57
C ILE A 197 -13.96 -10.18 8.75
N GLN A 198 -12.96 -11.05 8.58
CA GLN A 198 -11.98 -11.36 9.62
C GLN A 198 -11.11 -10.16 10.01
N GLN A 199 -10.66 -9.37 9.03
CA GLN A 199 -9.81 -8.21 9.24
C GLN A 199 -10.52 -7.10 10.03
N HIS A 200 -11.83 -6.96 9.81
CA HIS A 200 -12.65 -5.92 10.43
C HIS A 200 -13.49 -6.45 11.60
N ARG A 201 -13.02 -7.47 12.32
CA ARG A 201 -13.76 -8.12 13.44
C ARG A 201 -14.33 -7.16 14.49
N GLY A 202 -13.68 -6.00 14.72
CA GLY A 202 -14.15 -4.97 15.66
C GLY A 202 -15.26 -4.05 15.14
N ALA A 203 -15.60 -4.10 13.86
CA ALA A 203 -16.73 -3.36 13.29
C ALA A 203 -18.05 -4.13 13.47
N SER A 204 -19.19 -3.45 13.31
CA SER A 204 -20.51 -4.08 13.31
C SER A 204 -20.68 -5.04 12.13
N ASP A 205 -21.56 -6.03 12.27
CA ASP A 205 -21.83 -7.03 11.23
C ASP A 205 -22.18 -6.41 9.88
N ASP A 206 -23.10 -5.43 9.88
CA ASP A 206 -23.50 -4.72 8.67
C ASP A 206 -22.33 -4.01 7.99
N GLU A 207 -21.44 -3.39 8.77
CA GLU A 207 -20.26 -2.72 8.23
C GLU A 207 -19.25 -3.72 7.65
N ARG A 208 -19.04 -4.85 8.33
CA ARG A 208 -18.17 -5.92 7.83
C ARG A 208 -18.68 -6.51 6.51
N ILE A 209 -19.99 -6.77 6.43
CA ILE A 209 -20.64 -7.30 5.23
C ILE A 209 -20.51 -6.28 4.10
N ARG A 210 -20.83 -5.01 4.35
CA ARG A 210 -20.72 -3.92 3.37
C ARG A 210 -19.30 -3.76 2.82
N ARG A 211 -18.29 -3.80 3.69
CA ARG A 211 -16.87 -3.76 3.29
C ARG A 211 -16.49 -4.94 2.42
N ALA A 212 -16.91 -6.14 2.81
CA ALA A 212 -16.62 -7.36 2.06
C ALA A 212 -17.29 -7.36 0.68
N ASP A 213 -18.53 -6.90 0.57
CA ASP A 213 -19.23 -6.74 -0.71
C ASP A 213 -18.53 -5.71 -1.61
N ASN A 214 -18.11 -4.57 -1.05
CA ASN A 214 -17.36 -3.55 -1.77
C ASN A 214 -16.01 -4.09 -2.27
N ALA A 215 -15.28 -4.85 -1.46
CA ALA A 215 -14.02 -5.47 -1.84
C ALA A 215 -14.21 -6.48 -2.99
N VAL A 216 -15.24 -7.33 -2.91
CA VAL A 216 -15.60 -8.27 -3.98
C VAL A 216 -15.98 -7.52 -5.27
N ALA A 217 -16.72 -6.41 -5.17
CA ALA A 217 -17.06 -5.60 -6.33
C ALA A 217 -15.80 -5.04 -7.03
N LYS A 218 -14.82 -4.52 -6.26
CA LYS A 218 -13.53 -4.06 -6.81
C LYS A 218 -12.72 -5.19 -7.43
N TYR A 219 -12.68 -6.36 -6.79
CA TYR A 219 -12.00 -7.55 -7.28
C TYR A 219 -12.59 -8.00 -8.63
N ARG A 220 -13.92 -7.99 -8.75
CA ARG A 220 -14.63 -8.32 -9.98
C ARG A 220 -14.42 -7.29 -11.07
N SER A 221 -14.52 -5.99 -10.77
CA SER A 221 -14.30 -4.91 -11.75
C SER A 221 -12.87 -4.91 -12.29
N ALA A 222 -11.91 -5.36 -11.48
CA ALA A 222 -10.52 -5.54 -11.90
C ALA A 222 -10.30 -6.79 -12.76
N GLY A 223 -11.30 -7.64 -12.94
CA GLY A 223 -11.21 -8.86 -13.74
C GLY A 223 -10.59 -10.06 -13.01
N PHE A 224 -10.38 -9.99 -11.69
CA PHE A 224 -9.82 -11.11 -10.92
C PHE A 224 -10.85 -12.22 -10.63
N SER A 225 -12.14 -11.99 -10.89
CA SER A 225 -13.19 -13.01 -10.75
C SER A 225 -13.28 -13.96 -11.95
N GLN A 226 -12.65 -13.62 -13.09
CA GLN A 226 -12.69 -14.45 -14.30
C GLN A 226 -11.73 -15.64 -14.17
N ASP A 227 -12.02 -16.71 -14.91
CA ASP A 227 -11.11 -17.84 -15.07
C ASP A 227 -9.87 -17.36 -15.84
N GLY A 228 -8.76 -17.22 -15.12
CA GLY A 228 -7.51 -16.72 -15.65
C GLY A 228 -6.42 -16.76 -14.59
N PRO A 229 -5.15 -16.62 -15.00
CA PRO A 229 -4.05 -16.59 -14.05
C PRO A 229 -4.21 -15.35 -13.14
N LYS A 230 -3.94 -15.55 -11.85
CA LYS A 230 -3.97 -14.54 -10.80
C LYS A 230 -2.61 -14.54 -10.12
N PRO A 231 -2.15 -13.39 -9.59
CA PRO A 231 -0.93 -13.37 -8.82
C PRO A 231 -1.10 -14.23 -7.56
N ALA A 232 -0.07 -14.99 -7.20
CA ALA A 232 -0.06 -15.74 -5.96
C ALA A 232 0.25 -14.81 -4.78
N LYS A 233 1.19 -13.87 -4.99
CA LYS A 233 1.59 -12.88 -3.98
C LYS A 233 0.85 -11.55 -4.17
N PRO A 234 0.57 -10.81 -3.09
CA PRO A 234 0.08 -9.45 -3.19
C PRO A 234 1.08 -8.55 -3.87
N PHE A 235 0.56 -7.58 -4.61
CA PHE A 235 1.31 -6.51 -5.24
C PHE A 235 0.94 -5.16 -4.64
N PHE A 236 1.65 -4.11 -5.05
CA PHE A 236 1.59 -2.77 -4.49
C PHE A 236 0.16 -2.28 -4.28
N ASP A 237 -0.16 -1.97 -3.02
CA ASP A 237 -1.45 -1.53 -2.48
C ASP A 237 -2.65 -2.47 -2.72
N SER A 238 -2.43 -3.66 -3.26
CA SER A 238 -3.52 -4.55 -3.65
C SER A 238 -4.38 -4.97 -2.44
N LEU A 239 -3.75 -5.27 -1.29
CA LEU A 239 -4.47 -5.61 -0.06
C LEU A 239 -5.20 -4.40 0.53
N TYR A 240 -4.58 -3.21 0.49
CA TYR A 240 -5.22 -1.98 0.97
C TYR A 240 -6.47 -1.64 0.15
N LYS A 241 -6.38 -1.75 -1.19
CA LYS A 241 -7.53 -1.49 -2.09
C LYS A 241 -8.67 -2.48 -1.91
N LEU A 242 -8.35 -3.72 -1.55
CA LEU A 242 -9.29 -4.78 -1.22
C LEU A 242 -9.76 -4.75 0.25
N ASP A 243 -9.40 -3.73 1.03
CA ASP A 243 -9.76 -3.58 2.45
C ASP A 243 -9.28 -4.75 3.33
N LEU A 244 -8.23 -5.45 2.88
CA LEU A 244 -7.51 -6.51 3.58
C LEU A 244 -6.33 -5.99 4.39
N ALA A 245 -5.86 -4.79 4.08
CA ALA A 245 -4.92 -4.02 4.89
C ALA A 245 -5.56 -2.68 5.28
N ARG A 246 -5.27 -2.21 6.50
CA ARG A 246 -5.81 -0.93 6.99
C ARG A 246 -5.09 0.28 6.40
N ASP A 247 -3.82 0.10 6.12
CA ASP A 247 -2.90 1.14 5.67
C ASP A 247 -2.34 0.74 4.28
N PRO A 248 -1.98 1.70 3.43
CA PRO A 248 -1.23 1.43 2.19
C PRO A 248 0.09 0.72 2.48
N ASP A 249 0.70 0.12 1.46
CA ASP A 249 2.01 -0.51 1.63
C ASP A 249 3.06 0.51 2.10
N ALA A 250 3.84 0.10 3.10
CA ALA A 250 4.89 0.88 3.73
C ALA A 250 6.18 0.89 2.89
N TYR A 251 7.07 1.84 3.16
CA TYR A 251 8.45 1.78 2.71
C TYR A 251 9.31 1.14 3.80
N GLU A 252 9.96 0.03 3.46
CA GLU A 252 10.78 -0.74 4.40
C GLU A 252 12.25 -0.44 4.11
N PHE A 253 12.88 0.37 4.98
CA PHE A 253 14.30 0.67 4.89
C PHE A 253 15.09 -0.28 5.77
N GLN A 254 16.04 -0.98 5.16
CA GLN A 254 16.98 -1.82 5.85
C GLN A 254 18.36 -1.17 5.83
N PHE A 255 18.93 -0.99 7.01
CA PHE A 255 20.23 -0.41 7.21
C PHE A 255 21.23 -1.51 7.60
N ALA A 256 22.41 -1.49 7.00
CA ALA A 256 23.48 -2.43 7.30
C ALA A 256 24.78 -1.69 7.59
N GLY A 257 25.36 -1.94 8.76
CA GLY A 257 26.62 -1.34 9.18
C GLY A 257 27.14 -1.98 10.47
N ASP A 258 28.46 -1.97 10.63
CA ASP A 258 29.16 -2.69 11.73
C ASP A 258 28.71 -2.21 13.12
N ASP A 259 28.53 -0.89 13.30
CA ASP A 259 28.15 -0.30 14.59
C ASP A 259 26.64 0.00 14.70
N LEU A 260 25.91 -0.17 13.61
CA LEU A 260 24.54 0.27 13.50
C LEU A 260 23.58 -0.63 14.28
N ALA A 261 23.75 -1.95 14.13
CA ALA A 261 22.90 -2.91 14.83
C ALA A 261 23.11 -2.88 16.34
N ALA A 262 24.30 -2.49 16.82
CA ALA A 262 24.55 -2.26 18.24
C ALA A 262 23.80 -0.99 18.70
N ARG A 263 23.98 0.14 18.00
CA ARG A 263 23.33 1.42 18.35
C ARG A 263 21.80 1.36 18.32
N LEU A 264 21.21 0.72 17.32
CA LEU A 264 19.76 0.61 17.19
C LEU A 264 19.16 -0.48 18.10
N ARG A 265 19.94 -1.47 18.56
CA ARG A 265 19.48 -2.45 19.57
C ARG A 265 19.59 -1.92 20.99
N ASP A 266 20.68 -1.22 21.32
CA ASP A 266 20.92 -0.77 22.70
C ASP A 266 19.90 0.29 23.13
N VAL A 267 19.37 1.07 22.18
CA VAL A 267 18.40 2.10 22.51
C VAL A 267 17.33 2.19 21.44
N GLN A 268 16.15 1.66 21.75
CA GLN A 268 14.90 1.93 21.04
C GLN A 268 14.54 3.43 20.95
N HIS A 269 15.41 4.35 21.39
CA HIS A 269 15.24 5.82 21.50
C HIS A 269 16.41 6.69 20.95
N ASP A 270 17.58 6.16 20.55
CA ASP A 270 18.77 7.02 20.27
C ASP A 270 18.97 7.38 18.80
N ALA A 271 17.94 7.31 17.97
CA ALA A 271 18.00 7.83 16.61
C ALA A 271 16.91 8.89 16.33
N PRO A 272 16.86 10.01 17.10
CA PRO A 272 15.82 11.02 16.98
C PRO A 272 15.75 11.69 15.60
N ALA A 273 16.87 11.95 14.92
CA ALA A 273 16.93 12.52 13.59
C ALA A 273 16.36 11.56 12.54
N LEU A 274 16.72 10.26 12.59
CA LEU A 274 16.13 9.24 11.71
C LEU A 274 14.62 9.09 11.96
N HIS A 275 14.20 9.14 13.21
CA HIS A 275 12.79 9.07 13.56
C HIS A 275 12.01 10.29 13.07
N ALA A 276 12.57 11.48 13.25
CA ALA A 276 11.99 12.72 12.75
C ALA A 276 11.91 12.72 11.22
N TRP A 277 12.94 12.22 10.53
CA TRP A 277 12.92 12.02 9.08
C TRP A 277 11.78 11.08 8.66
N ALA A 278 11.67 9.90 9.26
CA ALA A 278 10.61 8.94 8.94
C ALA A 278 9.21 9.56 9.14
N CYS A 279 8.96 10.18 10.29
CA CYS A 279 7.67 10.83 10.58
C CYS A 279 7.30 11.90 9.53
N ARG A 280 8.25 12.75 9.10
CA ARG A 280 7.99 13.76 8.06
C ARG A 280 7.58 13.12 6.74
N TRP A 281 8.25 12.05 6.34
CA TRP A 281 7.93 11.37 5.08
C TRP A 281 6.67 10.51 5.15
N GLU A 282 6.33 9.98 6.33
CA GLU A 282 5.03 9.35 6.58
C GLU A 282 3.87 10.33 6.44
N GLU A 283 4.06 11.56 6.90
CA GLU A 283 3.11 12.65 6.70
C GLU A 283 3.02 13.05 5.21
N ALA A 284 4.16 13.28 4.57
CA ALA A 284 4.23 13.75 3.18
C ALA A 284 3.67 12.73 2.17
N THR A 285 3.84 11.43 2.42
CA THR A 285 3.39 10.36 1.51
C THR A 285 2.08 9.72 1.93
N GLY A 286 1.70 9.85 3.21
CA GLY A 286 0.57 9.13 3.78
C GLY A 286 0.81 7.62 3.99
N ARG A 287 2.06 7.15 3.88
CA ARG A 287 2.46 5.74 4.02
C ARG A 287 3.43 5.57 5.18
N ASP A 288 3.43 4.40 5.81
CA ASP A 288 4.34 4.13 6.93
C ASP A 288 5.80 3.95 6.45
N PHE A 289 6.76 4.30 7.31
CA PHE A 289 8.19 4.07 7.09
C PHE A 289 8.71 3.14 8.18
N THR A 290 9.09 1.93 7.79
CA THR A 290 9.67 0.95 8.72
C THR A 290 11.18 0.96 8.59
N LEU A 291 11.88 1.16 9.70
CA LEU A 291 13.34 1.13 9.77
C LEU A 291 13.76 -0.16 10.45
N SER A 292 14.61 -0.93 9.78
CA SER A 292 15.20 -2.17 10.31
C SER A 292 16.71 -2.12 10.16
N ALA A 293 17.43 -2.72 11.10
CA ALA A 293 18.89 -2.70 11.10
C ALA A 293 19.45 -4.10 11.23
N THR A 294 20.49 -4.36 10.44
CA THR A 294 21.20 -5.63 10.42
C THR A 294 22.69 -5.39 10.58
N ASP A 295 23.37 -6.29 11.28
CA ASP A 295 24.81 -6.26 11.42
C ASP A 295 25.43 -6.81 10.13
N ARG A 296 26.32 -6.04 9.49
CA ARG A 296 27.01 -6.44 8.25
C ARG A 296 27.85 -7.71 8.46
N ARG A 297 28.30 -7.99 9.69
CA ARG A 297 29.07 -9.19 10.04
C ARG A 297 28.21 -10.45 10.12
N ASN A 298 26.88 -10.32 10.10
CA ASN A 298 25.95 -11.44 10.06
C ASN A 298 25.13 -11.43 8.76
N PRO A 299 25.75 -11.78 7.61
CA PRO A 299 25.08 -11.76 6.30
C PRO A 299 23.96 -12.80 6.17
N GLY A 300 23.84 -13.73 7.13
CA GLY A 300 22.86 -14.82 7.09
C GLY A 300 21.40 -14.39 7.22
N THR A 301 21.12 -13.14 7.60
CA THR A 301 19.77 -12.68 7.95
C THR A 301 19.20 -11.57 7.06
N GLY A 302 19.45 -11.63 5.75
CA GLY A 302 18.46 -11.09 4.81
C GLY A 302 18.79 -9.75 4.16
N LEU A 303 19.95 -9.68 3.50
CA LEU A 303 20.14 -8.74 2.40
C LEU A 303 20.08 -9.54 1.10
N GLY A 304 18.96 -9.50 0.39
CA GLY A 304 18.85 -10.11 -0.93
C GLY A 304 19.74 -9.37 -1.91
N GLU A 305 20.47 -10.05 -2.79
CA GLU A 305 21.28 -9.39 -3.83
C GLU A 305 20.43 -8.48 -4.74
N ASP A 306 19.14 -8.77 -4.84
CA ASP A 306 18.19 -8.04 -5.68
C ASP A 306 17.61 -6.79 -5.02
N ASP A 307 17.82 -6.58 -3.72
CA ASP A 307 17.26 -5.45 -2.99
C ASP A 307 17.74 -4.11 -3.58
N TRP A 308 16.86 -3.11 -3.55
CA TRP A 308 17.19 -1.79 -4.09
C TRP A 308 18.13 -1.05 -3.14
N MET A 309 19.42 -1.01 -3.52
CA MET A 309 20.43 -0.19 -2.84
C MET A 309 20.20 1.31 -3.04
N VAL A 310 19.96 2.03 -1.94
CA VAL A 310 19.65 3.47 -1.90
C VAL A 310 20.90 4.29 -1.59
N ILE A 311 21.72 3.82 -0.66
CA ILE A 311 23.00 4.41 -0.25
C ILE A 311 24.04 3.27 -0.23
N ASP A 312 25.15 3.46 -0.94
CA ASP A 312 26.30 2.53 -1.06
C ASP A 312 27.55 3.29 -0.62
N GLU A 313 27.93 3.17 0.65
CA GLU A 313 29.13 3.84 1.19
C GLU A 313 30.38 2.94 1.06
N GLY A 314 30.21 1.68 0.63
CA GLY A 314 31.27 0.68 0.58
C GLY A 314 32.06 0.63 -0.73
N ARG A 315 31.67 1.39 -1.77
CA ARG A 315 32.29 1.33 -3.10
C ARG A 315 33.18 2.51 -3.50
N ASP A 316 33.12 3.62 -2.76
CA ASP A 316 33.84 4.85 -3.13
C ASP A 316 35.20 5.04 -2.39
N ALA A 317 35.69 4.00 -1.71
CA ALA A 317 37.00 3.95 -1.05
C ALA A 317 37.93 2.91 -1.68
#